data_AF-A0A7S1Y6V6-F1
#
_entry.id   AF-A0A7S1Y6V6-F1
#
_cell.length_a   1.000
_cell.length_b   1.000
_cell.length_c   1.000
_cell.angle_alpha   90.00
_cell.angle_beta   90.00
_cell.angle_gamma   90.00
#
_symmetry.space_group_name_H-M   'P 1'
#
loop_
_entity.id
_entity.type
_entity.pdbx_description
1 polymer ?
#
loop_
_entity_poly.entity_id
_entity_poly.type
_entity_poly.pdbx_seq_one_letter_code
_entity_poly.pdbx_strand_id
1 'polypeptide(L)'
;VHTCLQVYELGQLELTQANCTNLQNTGDTLCRCNNPLPTLSNCTLCEDGSELPTALLAAPGGKACVEIGVDARRASEDMCTTYQGTYGAYCGCYNPISAADICLLCGSRRLPDPFLIAMTNDAGGIVTCGEKELAVNVDGDDCMQAQEIYKDACCPVTSSPTTAPTSCARTSSCPLILQLLLGLSSALLVMFSMMFQ
;
A
#
# COMPACT_ATOMS: atom_id res chain seq x y z
N VAL A 1 29.63 -9.55 14.08
CA VAL A 1 28.61 -10.50 13.57
C VAL A 1 27.85 -9.74 12.51
N HIS A 2 27.96 -10.15 11.25
CA HIS A 2 27.21 -9.50 10.17
C HIS A 2 25.76 -10.03 10.17
N THR A 3 24.76 -9.21 9.87
CA THR A 3 23.37 -9.67 9.66
C THR A 3 23.24 -10.32 8.28
N CYS A 4 22.16 -11.08 7.99
CA CYS A 4 21.95 -11.61 6.62
C CYS A 4 21.89 -10.47 5.61
N LEU A 5 21.26 -9.35 5.99
CA LEU A 5 21.22 -8.13 5.18
C LEU A 5 22.63 -7.63 4.83
N GLN A 6 23.56 -7.59 5.79
CA GLN A 6 24.93 -7.12 5.55
C GLN A 6 25.74 -8.07 4.68
N VAL A 7 25.59 -9.39 4.84
CA VAL A 7 26.28 -10.36 3.97
C VAL A 7 25.71 -10.33 2.55
N TYR A 8 24.40 -10.13 2.44
CA TYR A 8 23.68 -9.95 1.19
C TYR A 8 24.09 -8.65 0.46
N GLU A 9 24.21 -7.53 1.18
CA GLU A 9 24.71 -6.24 0.67
C GLU A 9 26.18 -6.31 0.20
N LEU A 10 27.00 -7.17 0.81
CA LEU A 10 28.40 -7.35 0.42
C LEU A 10 28.60 -8.24 -0.83
N GLY A 11 27.53 -8.73 -1.45
CA GLY A 11 27.60 -9.58 -2.64
C GLY A 11 28.27 -10.94 -2.39
N GLN A 12 28.50 -11.33 -1.13
CA GLN A 12 29.03 -12.64 -0.77
C GLN A 12 27.89 -13.64 -0.71
N LEU A 13 27.49 -14.12 -1.90
CA LEU A 13 26.35 -15.00 -2.12
C LEU A 13 26.58 -16.48 -1.74
N GLU A 14 27.79 -16.84 -1.29
CA GLU A 14 28.07 -18.17 -0.76
C GLU A 14 28.41 -18.10 0.74
N LEU A 15 27.36 -18.08 1.57
CA LEU A 15 27.51 -18.42 2.98
C LEU A 15 27.71 -19.92 3.10
N THR A 16 28.76 -20.35 3.83
CA THR A 16 28.88 -21.76 4.23
C THR A 16 27.62 -22.17 5.01
N GLN A 17 27.20 -23.44 4.89
CA GLN A 17 25.96 -23.93 5.52
C GLN A 17 25.92 -23.65 7.03
N ALA A 18 27.07 -23.67 7.71
CA ALA A 18 27.20 -23.32 9.12
C ALA A 18 26.95 -21.84 9.42
N ASN A 19 27.48 -20.92 8.61
CA ASN A 19 27.27 -19.47 8.79
C ASN A 19 25.84 -19.07 8.47
N CYS A 20 25.28 -19.67 7.42
CA CYS A 20 23.90 -19.45 7.02
C CYS A 20 22.92 -19.95 8.11
N THR A 21 23.12 -21.16 8.64
CA THR A 21 22.26 -21.73 9.71
C THR A 21 22.31 -20.88 10.99
N ASN A 22 23.49 -20.37 11.35
CA ASN A 22 23.62 -19.46 12.50
C ASN A 22 22.86 -18.15 12.31
N LEU A 23 22.83 -17.61 11.10
CA LEU A 23 22.07 -16.40 10.78
C LEU A 23 20.56 -16.65 10.74
N GLN A 24 20.12 -17.79 10.19
CA GLN A 24 18.72 -18.22 10.29
C GLN A 24 18.25 -18.36 11.74
N ASN A 25 19.10 -18.92 12.62
CA ASN A 25 18.79 -19.09 14.03
C ASN A 25 18.71 -17.74 14.79
N THR A 26 19.20 -16.64 14.22
CA THR A 26 18.97 -15.28 14.74
C THR A 26 17.65 -14.65 14.31
N GLY A 27 16.80 -15.40 13.58
CA GLY A 27 15.47 -14.96 13.14
C GLY A 27 15.46 -14.23 11.79
N ASP A 28 16.59 -14.21 11.10
CA ASP A 28 16.75 -13.50 9.84
C ASP A 28 16.35 -14.43 8.67
N THR A 29 15.08 -14.31 8.23
CA THR A 29 14.41 -15.15 7.22
C THR A 29 14.99 -15.02 5.81
N LEU A 30 15.84 -14.02 5.59
CA LEU A 30 16.49 -13.71 4.32
C LEU A 30 17.42 -14.83 3.85
N CYS A 31 18.16 -15.45 4.77
CA CYS A 31 19.03 -16.58 4.46
C CYS A 31 18.19 -17.88 4.41
N ARG A 32 18.13 -18.59 3.27
CA ARG A 32 17.53 -19.95 3.16
C ARG A 32 18.60 -20.99 2.85
N CYS A 33 19.19 -21.55 3.90
CA CYS A 33 20.46 -22.26 3.87
C CYS A 33 20.43 -23.72 3.41
N ASN A 34 19.22 -24.27 3.22
CA ASN A 34 19.01 -25.69 2.95
C ASN A 34 18.30 -25.97 1.61
N ASN A 35 18.11 -24.94 0.77
CA ASN A 35 17.66 -25.16 -0.60
C ASN A 35 18.87 -25.01 -1.52
N PRO A 36 19.06 -25.89 -2.53
CA PRO A 36 19.99 -25.60 -3.61
C PRO A 36 19.65 -24.20 -4.12
N LEU A 37 20.64 -23.31 -4.18
CA LEU A 37 20.44 -21.97 -4.73
C LEU A 37 19.84 -22.18 -6.12
N PRO A 38 18.60 -21.73 -6.40
CA PRO A 38 18.15 -21.68 -7.79
C PRO A 38 19.20 -20.86 -8.55
N THR A 39 19.43 -21.17 -9.83
CA THR A 39 20.18 -20.25 -10.70
C THR A 39 19.55 -18.87 -10.55
N LEU A 40 20.24 -17.99 -9.83
CA LEU A 40 19.71 -16.68 -9.53
C LEU A 40 19.69 -15.91 -10.84
N SER A 41 18.51 -15.42 -11.21
CA SER A 41 18.42 -14.44 -12.28
C SER A 41 19.09 -13.16 -11.80
N ASN A 42 19.61 -12.35 -12.72
CA ASN A 42 20.12 -11.01 -12.40
C ASN A 42 18.97 -10.02 -12.10
N CYS A 43 17.80 -10.51 -11.71
CA CYS A 43 16.63 -9.70 -11.51
C CYS A 43 16.74 -8.83 -10.25
N THR A 44 16.84 -7.53 -10.44
CA THR A 44 16.73 -6.51 -9.40
C THR A 44 15.33 -5.91 -9.39
N LEU A 45 14.86 -5.42 -8.24
CA LEU A 45 13.55 -4.75 -8.17
C LEU A 45 13.54 -3.38 -8.85
N CYS A 46 14.68 -2.69 -8.96
CA CYS A 46 14.80 -1.48 -9.75
C CYS A 46 15.29 -1.84 -11.16
N GLU A 47 14.58 -1.38 -12.19
CA GLU A 47 14.85 -1.74 -13.59
C GLU A 47 16.16 -1.14 -14.13
N ASP A 48 16.64 -0.07 -13.51
CA ASP A 48 17.93 0.57 -13.80
C ASP A 48 19.12 -0.13 -13.11
N GLY A 49 18.86 -1.18 -12.33
CA GLY A 49 19.86 -1.91 -11.55
C GLY A 49 20.33 -1.17 -10.30
N SER A 50 19.69 -0.04 -9.94
CA SER A 50 20.00 0.67 -8.71
C SER A 50 19.64 -0.14 -7.46
N GLU A 51 20.24 0.24 -6.33
CA GLU A 51 19.90 -0.32 -5.04
C GLU A 51 18.51 0.12 -4.59
N LEU A 52 17.87 -0.71 -3.76
CA LEU A 52 16.58 -0.39 -3.16
C LEU A 52 16.68 0.88 -2.31
N PRO A 53 15.92 1.95 -2.62
CA PRO A 53 15.97 3.20 -1.85
C PRO A 53 15.63 3.02 -0.37
N THR A 54 14.82 2.00 -0.04
CA THR A 54 14.51 1.64 1.35
C THR A 54 14.31 0.13 1.50
N ALA A 55 15.41 -0.58 1.77
CA ALA A 55 15.43 -2.05 1.90
C ALA A 55 14.43 -2.61 2.95
N LEU A 56 14.21 -1.87 4.04
CA LEU A 56 13.33 -2.26 5.15
C LEU A 56 11.89 -1.73 5.02
N LEU A 57 11.56 -1.06 3.91
CA LEU A 57 10.19 -0.63 3.67
C LEU A 57 9.31 -1.87 3.57
N ALA A 58 8.22 -1.87 4.32
CA ALA A 58 7.23 -2.92 4.21
C ALA A 58 6.63 -2.84 2.80
N ALA A 59 6.55 -3.99 2.16
CA ALA A 59 5.92 -4.21 0.89
C ALA A 59 4.73 -5.16 1.08
N PRO A 60 3.81 -5.25 0.10
CA PRO A 60 2.60 -6.05 0.27
C PRO A 60 2.87 -7.49 0.72
N GLY A 61 1.99 -8.02 1.57
CA GLY A 61 2.19 -9.31 2.28
C GLY A 61 3.05 -9.20 3.54
N GLY A 62 3.36 -7.98 3.99
CA GLY A 62 4.12 -7.74 5.22
C GLY A 62 5.61 -8.06 5.11
N LYS A 63 6.11 -8.35 3.90
CA LYS A 63 7.52 -8.59 3.62
C LYS A 63 8.29 -7.30 3.50
N ALA A 64 9.57 -7.30 3.87
CA ALA A 64 10.43 -6.16 3.55
C ALA A 64 10.79 -6.15 2.06
N CYS A 65 11.02 -4.97 1.47
CA CYS A 65 11.45 -4.84 0.08
C CYS A 65 12.70 -5.66 -0.27
N VAL A 66 13.63 -5.81 0.68
CA VAL A 66 14.79 -6.70 0.50
C VAL A 66 14.40 -8.17 0.38
N GLU A 67 13.39 -8.63 1.12
CA GLU A 67 12.88 -10.00 1.01
C GLU A 67 12.21 -10.22 -0.35
N ILE A 68 11.45 -9.24 -0.84
CA ILE A 68 10.88 -9.29 -2.18
C ILE A 68 11.98 -9.30 -3.25
N GLY A 69 13.06 -8.55 -3.06
CA GLY A 69 14.20 -8.59 -3.97
C GLY A 69 14.83 -9.99 -4.04
N VAL A 70 14.88 -10.70 -2.91
CA VAL A 70 15.33 -12.10 -2.90
C VAL A 70 14.36 -13.00 -3.67
N ASP A 71 13.05 -12.82 -3.49
CA ASP A 71 12.05 -13.58 -4.24
C ASP A 71 12.15 -13.30 -5.75
N ALA A 72 12.39 -12.05 -6.15
CA ALA A 72 12.57 -11.67 -7.56
C ALA A 72 13.79 -12.35 -8.21
N ARG A 73 14.94 -12.43 -7.53
CA ARG A 73 16.13 -13.15 -8.04
C ARG A 73 15.94 -14.66 -8.11
N ARG A 74 15.05 -15.21 -7.29
CA ARG A 74 14.70 -16.64 -7.30
C ARG A 74 13.67 -16.98 -8.36
N ALA A 75 12.88 -16.01 -8.80
CA ALA A 75 11.95 -16.18 -9.91
C ALA A 75 12.71 -16.35 -11.23
N SER A 76 12.04 -16.93 -12.24
CA SER A 76 12.60 -17.01 -13.59
C SER A 76 12.85 -15.61 -14.15
N GLU A 77 13.77 -15.50 -15.10
CA GLU A 77 14.09 -14.23 -15.77
C GLU A 77 12.84 -13.57 -16.37
N ASP A 78 11.92 -14.39 -16.87
CA ASP A 78 10.63 -13.96 -17.43
C ASP A 78 9.71 -13.24 -16.41
N MET A 79 9.90 -13.49 -15.11
CA MET A 79 9.12 -12.87 -14.04
C MET A 79 9.68 -11.53 -13.58
N CYS A 80 10.84 -11.14 -14.10
CA CYS A 80 11.54 -9.99 -13.56
C CYS A 80 10.77 -8.68 -13.76
N THR A 81 10.22 -8.49 -14.95
CA THR A 81 9.38 -7.33 -15.28
C THR A 81 8.15 -7.28 -14.38
N THR A 82 7.53 -8.43 -14.09
CA THR A 82 6.40 -8.52 -13.16
C THR A 82 6.78 -8.06 -11.74
N TYR A 83 7.92 -8.52 -11.21
CA TYR A 83 8.38 -8.09 -9.87
C TYR A 83 8.78 -6.62 -9.83
N GLN A 84 9.51 -6.13 -10.84
CA GLN A 84 9.88 -4.72 -10.97
C GLN A 84 8.65 -3.83 -11.08
N GLY A 85 7.71 -4.21 -11.94
CA GLY A 85 6.52 -3.44 -12.22
C GLY A 85 5.52 -3.46 -11.07
N THR A 86 5.35 -4.60 -10.40
CA THR A 86 4.42 -4.72 -9.26
C THR A 86 5.03 -4.12 -8.00
N TYR A 87 6.18 -4.63 -7.56
CA TYR A 87 6.74 -4.28 -6.25
C TYR A 87 7.79 -3.17 -6.27
N GLY A 88 8.54 -3.03 -7.37
CA GLY A 88 9.62 -2.04 -7.41
C GLY A 88 9.13 -0.63 -7.09
N ALA A 89 7.95 -0.24 -7.60
CA ALA A 89 7.32 1.04 -7.26
C ALA A 89 6.96 1.17 -5.77
N TYR A 90 6.39 0.12 -5.15
CA TYR A 90 6.10 0.12 -3.70
C TYR A 90 7.38 0.16 -2.86
N CYS A 91 8.49 -0.29 -3.43
CA CYS A 91 9.83 -0.25 -2.83
C CYS A 91 10.62 1.03 -3.16
N GLY A 92 9.99 2.00 -3.84
CA GLY A 92 10.58 3.30 -4.17
C GLY A 92 11.41 3.32 -5.45
N CYS A 93 11.52 2.21 -6.18
CA CYS A 93 12.15 2.20 -7.50
C CYS A 93 11.30 2.97 -8.51
N TYR A 94 11.97 3.66 -9.43
CA TYR A 94 11.33 4.25 -10.60
C TYR A 94 11.42 3.27 -11.78
N ASN A 95 10.32 2.54 -12.04
CA ASN A 95 10.27 1.48 -13.05
C ASN A 95 9.24 1.75 -14.16
N PRO A 96 9.39 2.81 -14.97
CA PRO A 96 8.42 3.15 -16.00
C PRO A 96 8.25 2.08 -17.08
N ILE A 97 9.30 1.31 -17.41
CA ILE A 97 9.24 0.28 -18.44
C ILE A 97 8.47 -0.92 -17.89
N SER A 98 8.94 -1.46 -16.78
CA SER A 98 8.34 -2.64 -16.17
C SER A 98 6.94 -2.37 -15.62
N ALA A 99 6.57 -1.13 -15.31
CA ALA A 99 5.23 -0.78 -14.87
C ALA A 99 4.18 -0.64 -15.99
N ALA A 100 4.58 -0.63 -17.26
CA ALA A 100 3.68 -0.33 -18.38
C ALA A 100 2.58 -1.39 -18.59
N ASP A 101 2.93 -2.67 -18.39
CA ASP A 101 2.07 -3.82 -18.70
C ASP A 101 1.56 -4.55 -17.44
N ILE A 102 1.62 -3.88 -16.28
CA ILE A 102 1.21 -4.47 -15.00
C ILE A 102 -0.26 -4.16 -14.75
N CYS A 103 -1.02 -5.19 -14.37
CA CYS A 103 -2.34 -5.02 -13.81
C CYS A 103 -2.26 -4.28 -12.47
N LEU A 104 -2.91 -3.13 -12.39
CA LEU A 104 -3.14 -2.44 -11.12
C LEU A 104 -4.59 -2.68 -10.69
N LEU A 105 -4.81 -3.14 -9.46
CA LEU A 105 -6.16 -3.47 -8.98
C LEU A 105 -7.10 -2.25 -8.90
N CYS A 106 -6.52 -1.05 -8.88
CA CYS A 106 -7.27 0.20 -8.81
C CYS A 106 -7.43 0.91 -10.15
N GLY A 107 -7.33 0.18 -11.27
CA GLY A 107 -7.46 0.76 -12.61
C GLY A 107 -6.11 1.25 -13.11
N SER A 108 -5.95 2.56 -13.29
CA SER A 108 -4.68 3.17 -13.73
C SER A 108 -3.83 3.73 -12.59
N ARG A 109 -4.23 3.50 -11.33
CA ARG A 109 -3.54 3.99 -10.13
C ARG A 109 -3.05 2.83 -9.29
N ARG A 110 -1.95 3.07 -8.57
CA ARG A 110 -1.43 2.15 -7.54
C ARG A 110 -2.42 1.99 -6.40
N LEU A 111 -2.28 0.88 -5.68
CA LEU A 111 -2.99 0.65 -4.44
C LEU A 111 -2.73 1.81 -3.46
N PRO A 112 -3.77 2.48 -2.95
CA PRO A 112 -3.62 3.50 -1.93
C PRO A 112 -2.98 2.95 -0.65
N ASP A 113 -3.34 1.71 -0.31
CA ASP A 113 -2.76 0.96 0.79
C ASP A 113 -2.64 -0.52 0.36
N PRO A 114 -1.42 -1.01 0.07
CA PRO A 114 -1.21 -2.39 -0.33
C PRO A 114 -1.44 -3.42 0.78
N PHE A 115 -1.56 -3.00 2.04
CA PHE A 115 -1.74 -3.88 3.19
C PHE A 115 -3.21 -4.11 3.55
N LEU A 116 -4.14 -3.43 2.88
CA LEU A 116 -5.56 -3.69 3.05
C LEU A 116 -5.88 -5.16 2.75
N ILE A 117 -6.82 -5.71 3.50
CA ILE A 117 -7.28 -7.09 3.32
C ILE A 117 -8.15 -7.13 2.05
N ALA A 118 -7.68 -7.84 1.03
CA ALA A 118 -8.45 -8.07 -0.19
C ALA A 118 -9.49 -9.17 0.03
N MET A 119 -9.08 -10.27 0.68
CA MET A 119 -9.95 -11.39 1.00
C MET A 119 -9.35 -12.26 2.10
N THR A 120 -10.18 -13.16 2.62
CA THR A 120 -9.72 -14.30 3.42
C THR A 120 -9.85 -15.54 2.55
N ASN A 121 -8.79 -16.34 2.42
CA ASN A 121 -8.82 -17.60 1.67
C ASN A 121 -9.58 -18.69 2.43
N ASP A 122 -9.87 -19.82 1.77
CA ASP A 122 -10.65 -20.92 2.35
C ASP A 122 -10.00 -21.56 3.58
N ALA A 123 -8.68 -21.39 3.75
CA ALA A 123 -7.94 -21.84 4.92
C ALA A 123 -7.93 -20.82 6.08
N GLY A 124 -8.65 -19.70 5.95
CA GLY A 124 -8.68 -18.62 6.95
C GLY A 124 -7.47 -17.68 6.89
N GLY A 125 -6.62 -17.80 5.88
CA GLY A 125 -5.47 -16.93 5.66
C GLY A 125 -5.90 -15.58 5.09
N ILE A 126 -5.35 -14.50 5.64
CA ILE A 126 -5.56 -13.15 5.16
C ILE A 126 -4.70 -12.93 3.91
N VAL A 127 -5.31 -12.45 2.83
CA VAL A 127 -4.60 -12.04 1.61
C VAL A 127 -4.76 -10.54 1.45
N THR A 128 -3.62 -9.84 1.36
CA THR A 128 -3.59 -8.38 1.20
C THR A 128 -3.76 -7.96 -0.26
N CYS A 129 -4.12 -6.70 -0.48
CA CYS A 129 -4.33 -6.14 -1.80
C CYS A 129 -3.11 -6.21 -2.69
N GLY A 130 -1.91 -5.91 -2.17
CA GLY A 130 -0.72 -6.03 -3.02
C GLY A 130 -0.22 -7.46 -3.19
N GLU A 131 -0.57 -8.40 -2.29
CA GLU A 131 -0.38 -9.84 -2.58
C GLU A 131 -1.28 -10.29 -3.72
N LYS A 132 -2.54 -9.84 -3.74
CA LYS A 132 -3.44 -10.19 -4.84
C LYS A 132 -3.06 -9.48 -6.14
N GLU A 133 -2.58 -8.24 -6.09
CA GLU A 133 -2.03 -7.54 -7.26
C GLU A 133 -0.83 -8.31 -7.85
N LEU A 134 0.09 -8.81 -7.00
CA LEU A 134 1.14 -9.71 -7.48
C LEU A 134 0.55 -10.96 -8.13
N ALA A 135 -0.32 -11.68 -7.42
CA ALA A 135 -0.87 -12.94 -7.90
C ALA A 135 -1.52 -12.79 -9.28
N VAL A 136 -2.28 -11.71 -9.51
CA VAL A 136 -2.89 -11.44 -10.82
C VAL A 136 -1.83 -11.29 -11.92
N ASN A 137 -0.73 -10.59 -11.64
CA ASN A 137 0.35 -10.37 -12.60
C ASN A 137 1.27 -11.59 -12.78
N VAL A 138 1.30 -12.51 -11.81
CA VAL A 138 2.10 -13.74 -11.86
C VAL A 138 1.32 -14.87 -12.53
N ASP A 139 0.07 -15.06 -12.12
CA ASP A 139 -0.78 -16.15 -12.57
C ASP A 139 -1.42 -15.85 -13.94
N GLY A 140 -1.33 -14.60 -14.41
CA GLY A 140 -1.91 -14.16 -15.67
C GLY A 140 -3.43 -14.08 -15.61
N ASP A 141 -4.00 -13.80 -14.44
CA ASP A 141 -5.44 -13.58 -14.26
C ASP A 141 -5.90 -12.38 -15.12
N ASP A 142 -7.16 -12.40 -15.57
CA ASP A 142 -7.75 -11.27 -16.29
C ASP A 142 -7.81 -10.03 -15.37
N CYS A 143 -7.04 -9.00 -15.73
CA CYS A 143 -6.95 -7.77 -14.96
C CYS A 143 -8.31 -7.08 -14.77
N MET A 144 -9.18 -7.08 -15.78
CA MET A 144 -10.49 -6.45 -15.66
C MET A 144 -11.38 -7.19 -14.66
N GLN A 145 -11.31 -8.52 -14.68
CA GLN A 145 -12.04 -9.35 -13.74
C GLN A 145 -11.50 -9.16 -12.31
N ALA A 146 -10.18 -9.14 -12.13
CA ALA A 146 -9.57 -8.90 -10.84
C ALA A 146 -9.93 -7.51 -10.28
N GLN A 147 -9.91 -6.47 -11.12
CA GLN A 147 -10.35 -5.13 -10.75
C GLN A 147 -11.82 -5.13 -10.31
N GLU A 148 -12.71 -5.83 -11.03
CA GLU A 148 -14.12 -5.91 -10.66
C GLU A 148 -14.33 -6.55 -9.27
N ILE A 149 -13.59 -7.62 -8.98
CA ILE A 149 -13.69 -8.38 -7.73
C ILE A 149 -13.09 -7.60 -6.56
N TYR A 150 -11.92 -6.99 -6.74
CA TYR A 150 -11.12 -6.46 -5.62
C TYR A 150 -11.17 -4.93 -5.46
N LYS A 151 -11.73 -4.17 -6.42
CA LYS A 151 -11.75 -2.69 -6.36
C LYS A 151 -12.35 -2.14 -5.06
N ASP A 152 -13.42 -2.75 -4.54
CA ASP A 152 -14.13 -2.17 -3.40
C ASP A 152 -13.33 -2.35 -2.10
N ALA A 153 -12.62 -3.47 -1.98
CA ALA A 153 -11.74 -3.76 -0.84
C ALA A 153 -10.41 -2.99 -0.93
N CYS A 154 -9.81 -2.95 -2.12
CA CYS A 154 -8.44 -2.48 -2.32
C CYS A 154 -8.33 -1.01 -2.73
N CYS A 155 -9.42 -0.43 -3.22
CA CYS A 155 -9.41 0.90 -3.80
C CYS A 155 -10.50 1.78 -3.19
N PRO A 156 -10.65 1.81 -1.85
CA PRO A 156 -11.67 2.60 -1.21
C PRO A 156 -11.56 4.03 -1.73
N VAL A 157 -12.69 4.57 -2.21
CA VAL A 157 -12.76 5.99 -2.46
C VAL A 157 -12.41 6.65 -1.14
N THR A 158 -11.34 7.43 -1.12
CA THR A 158 -11.11 8.38 -0.04
C THR A 158 -12.33 9.29 -0.06
N SER A 159 -13.35 8.94 0.72
CA SER A 159 -14.37 9.88 1.11
C SER A 159 -13.59 11.01 1.76
N SER A 160 -13.51 12.13 1.03
CA SER A 160 -13.06 13.40 1.55
C SER A 160 -13.65 13.54 2.96
N PRO A 161 -12.89 13.99 3.98
CA PRO A 161 -13.40 14.05 5.34
C PRO A 161 -14.73 14.78 5.30
N THR A 162 -15.80 14.06 5.65
CA THR A 162 -17.12 14.64 5.93
C THR A 162 -16.86 15.91 6.68
N THR A 163 -17.22 17.05 6.08
CA THR A 163 -17.15 18.37 6.69
C THR A 163 -17.60 18.21 8.13
N ALA A 164 -16.66 18.29 9.07
CA ALA A 164 -16.99 18.28 10.47
C ALA A 164 -18.05 19.38 10.65
N PRO A 165 -19.19 19.13 11.32
CA PRO A 165 -20.02 20.23 11.76
C PRO A 165 -19.09 21.16 12.52
N THR A 166 -19.03 22.41 12.07
CA THR A 166 -18.34 23.48 12.79
C THR A 166 -19.09 23.68 14.10
N SER A 167 -18.79 22.84 15.09
CA SER A 167 -19.26 22.95 16.46
C SER A 167 -18.05 22.83 17.37
N CYS A 168 -17.22 23.87 17.37
CA CYS A 168 -16.34 24.15 18.48
C CYS A 168 -16.26 25.65 18.71
N ALA A 169 -17.13 26.12 19.58
CA ALA A 169 -16.86 27.22 20.50
C ALA A 169 -17.81 26.97 21.69
N ARG A 170 -17.40 26.67 22.92
CA ARG A 170 -16.13 26.72 23.63
C ARG A 170 -16.27 25.77 24.84
N THR A 171 -15.17 25.13 25.25
CA THR A 171 -15.02 24.75 26.65
C THR A 171 -14.98 26.00 27.52
N SER A 172 -15.84 26.02 28.53
CA SER A 172 -15.62 26.60 29.86
C SER A 172 -15.06 28.02 29.92
N SER A 173 -15.94 29.00 29.71
CA SER A 173 -16.08 30.17 30.59
C SER A 173 -17.46 30.76 30.33
N CYS A 174 -18.42 30.40 31.17
CA CYS A 174 -19.71 31.05 31.24
C CYS A 174 -19.53 32.42 31.91
N PRO A 175 -19.87 33.54 31.26
CA PRO A 175 -20.56 34.59 31.96
C PRO A 175 -22.01 34.60 31.47
N LEU A 176 -22.89 34.35 32.44
CA LEU A 176 -24.25 34.83 32.46
C LEU A 176 -24.28 36.31 32.02
N ILE A 177 -25.35 36.70 31.32
CA ILE A 177 -25.89 38.07 31.14
C ILE A 177 -25.92 38.54 29.67
N LEU A 178 -27.15 38.84 29.24
CA LEU A 178 -27.54 39.75 28.15
C LEU A 178 -27.36 39.24 26.70
N GLN A 179 -28.45 38.74 26.14
CA GLN A 179 -29.15 39.45 25.05
C GLN A 179 -30.54 38.84 24.83
N LEU A 180 -31.44 39.24 25.73
CA LEU A 180 -32.79 39.60 25.34
C LEU A 180 -32.68 40.68 24.25
N LEU A 181 -33.62 40.68 23.29
CA LEU A 181 -33.81 41.65 22.20
C LEU A 181 -33.16 41.27 20.87
N LEU A 182 -33.95 40.65 19.99
CA LEU A 182 -34.29 41.16 18.65
C LEU A 182 -35.04 40.07 17.90
N GLY A 183 -36.31 39.90 18.26
CA GLY A 183 -37.21 38.92 17.64
C GLY A 183 -38.64 39.42 17.68
N LEU A 184 -38.87 40.66 17.21
CA LEU A 184 -40.19 41.26 17.01
C LEU A 184 -40.04 42.47 16.07
N SER A 185 -40.18 42.28 14.76
CA SER A 185 -40.56 43.35 13.80
C SER A 185 -40.64 42.84 12.36
N SER A 186 -41.63 41.99 12.07
CA SER A 186 -42.12 41.83 10.69
C SER A 186 -43.54 41.25 10.68
N ALA A 187 -44.44 41.91 11.41
CA ALA A 187 -45.88 41.69 11.33
C ALA A 187 -46.62 43.02 11.56
N LEU A 188 -46.38 44.03 10.72
CA LEU A 188 -47.20 45.25 10.66
C LEU A 188 -46.87 46.08 9.41
N LEU A 189 -47.18 45.55 8.21
CA LEU A 189 -47.19 46.34 6.97
C LEU A 189 -48.02 45.67 5.85
N VAL A 190 -49.19 45.11 6.17
CA VAL A 190 -50.21 44.74 5.18
C VAL A 190 -51.61 44.95 5.78
N MET A 191 -51.99 46.18 6.12
CA MET A 191 -53.39 46.54 6.46
C MET A 191 -53.69 48.06 6.31
N PHE A 192 -52.98 48.80 5.45
CA PHE A 192 -53.25 50.24 5.22
C PHE A 192 -53.28 50.61 3.72
N SER A 193 -54.04 49.85 2.92
CA SER A 193 -54.34 50.22 1.52
C SER A 193 -55.80 50.06 1.13
N MET A 194 -56.73 50.23 2.07
CA MET A 194 -58.17 50.28 1.78
C MET A 194 -58.88 51.39 2.58
N MET A 195 -58.45 52.64 2.45
CA MET A 195 -59.31 53.82 2.56
C MET A 195 -58.62 54.96 1.79
N PHE A 196 -59.34 55.63 0.89
CA PHE A 196 -58.91 56.66 -0.08
C PHE A 196 -58.56 56.17 -1.49
N GLN A 197 -59.57 55.67 -2.21
CA GLN A 197 -60.11 56.31 -3.42
C GLN A 197 -61.48 55.74 -3.74
#